data_AF-A0A3A8I775-F1
#
_entry.id   AF-A0A3A8I775-F1
#
_cell.length_a   1.000
_cell.length_b   1.000
_cell.length_c   1.000
_cell.angle_alpha   90.00
_cell.angle_beta   90.00
_cell.angle_gamma   90.00
#
_symmetry.space_group_name_H-M   'P 1'
#
loop_
_entity.id
_entity.type
_entity.pdbx_description
1 polymer ?
#
loop_
_entity_poly.entity_id
_entity_poly.type
_entity_poly.pdbx_seq_one_letter_code
_entity_poly.pdbx_strand_id
1 'polypeptide(L)'
;MELQELVEQFAHHVAAQGDCIRDGDSRKGNKHARKYGAALEALLSQGDAGREALSVLLEHPRADVRGMAASFLLRYRTEESKAVLEAIAAEGGLAAIGATLNLQRWAEGTWSLDPG
;
A
#
# COMPACT_ATOMS: atom_id res chain seq x y z
N MET A 1 10.01 14.71 -10.41
CA MET A 1 8.75 13.95 -10.59
C MET A 1 7.72 14.61 -9.73
N GLU A 2 6.57 14.88 -10.33
CA GLU A 2 5.44 15.43 -9.60
C GLU A 2 4.84 14.38 -8.66
N LEU A 3 4.17 14.83 -7.58
CA LEU A 3 3.51 13.93 -6.63
C LEU A 3 2.53 12.97 -7.32
N GLN A 4 1.81 13.46 -8.32
CA GLN A 4 0.86 12.64 -9.08
C GLN A 4 1.56 11.51 -9.84
N GLU A 5 2.71 11.77 -10.48
CA GLU A 5 3.46 10.76 -11.21
C GLU A 5 3.98 9.66 -10.27
N LEU A 6 4.39 10.05 -9.05
CA LEU A 6 4.81 9.10 -8.02
C LEU A 6 3.66 8.21 -7.56
N VAL A 7 2.47 8.79 -7.34
CA VAL A 7 1.25 8.04 -6.98
C VAL A 7 0.86 7.05 -8.08
N GLU A 8 0.91 7.48 -9.34
CA GLU A 8 0.62 6.63 -10.50
C GLU A 8 1.62 5.47 -10.60
N GLN A 9 2.92 5.74 -10.42
CA GLN A 9 3.95 4.69 -10.42
C GLN A 9 3.79 3.70 -9.27
N PHE A 10 3.47 4.20 -8.07
CA PHE A 10 3.18 3.37 -6.91
C PHE A 10 2.00 2.44 -7.23
N ALA A 11 0.86 2.98 -7.66
CA ALA A 11 -0.34 2.20 -7.96
C ALA A 11 -0.10 1.16 -9.06
N HIS A 12 0.54 1.57 -10.15
CA HIS A 12 0.88 0.68 -11.27
C HIS A 12 1.76 -0.49 -10.82
N HIS A 13 2.79 -0.23 -10.02
CA HIS A 13 3.71 -1.28 -9.58
C HIS A 13 3.16 -2.16 -8.46
N VAL A 14 2.31 -1.65 -7.57
CA VAL A 14 1.59 -2.50 -6.62
C VAL A 14 0.64 -3.46 -7.36
N ALA A 15 -0.14 -2.96 -8.32
CA ALA A 15 -1.02 -3.80 -9.13
C ALA A 15 -0.23 -4.88 -9.90
N ALA A 16 0.86 -4.49 -10.56
CA ALA A 16 1.71 -5.42 -11.30
C ALA A 16 2.39 -6.46 -10.40
N GLN A 17 2.78 -6.10 -9.17
CA GLN A 17 3.25 -7.07 -8.18
C GLN A 17 2.14 -8.06 -7.82
N GLY A 18 0.93 -7.58 -7.54
CA GLY A 18 -0.22 -8.41 -7.20
C GLY A 18 -0.54 -9.43 -8.29
N ASP A 19 -0.49 -9.01 -9.56
CA ASP A 19 -0.67 -9.89 -10.71
C ASP A 19 0.46 -10.94 -10.81
N CYS A 20 1.72 -10.53 -10.64
CA CYS A 20 2.85 -11.48 -10.62
C CYS A 20 2.74 -12.52 -9.49
N ILE A 21 2.33 -12.12 -8.29
CA ILE A 21 2.15 -13.04 -7.15
C ILE A 21 1.04 -14.05 -7.45
N ARG A 22 -0.07 -13.58 -8.03
CA ARG A 22 -1.19 -14.44 -8.45
C ARG A 22 -0.74 -15.50 -9.47
N ASP A 23 0.13 -15.12 -10.40
CA ASP A 23 0.68 -16.00 -11.43
C ASP A 23 1.86 -16.86 -10.92
N GLY A 24 2.25 -16.73 -9.65
CA GLY A 24 3.37 -17.46 -9.05
C GLY A 24 4.78 -16.95 -9.45
N ASP A 25 4.89 -15.82 -10.15
CA ASP A 25 6.16 -15.22 -10.58
C ASP A 25 6.70 -14.25 -9.52
N SER A 26 7.14 -14.81 -8.40
CA SER A 26 7.72 -14.04 -7.28
C SER A 26 8.95 -13.22 -7.70
N ARG A 27 9.70 -13.67 -8.71
CA ARG A 27 10.89 -12.95 -9.20
C ARG A 27 10.48 -11.64 -9.89
N LYS A 28 9.49 -11.67 -10.79
CA LYS A 28 8.95 -10.43 -11.38
C LYS A 28 8.21 -9.58 -10.36
N GLY A 29 7.46 -10.21 -9.45
CA GLY A 29 6.80 -9.53 -8.34
C GLY A 29 7.79 -8.70 -7.52
N ASN A 30 8.94 -9.27 -7.15
CA ASN A 30 9.98 -8.56 -6.40
C ASN A 30 10.61 -7.38 -7.15
N LYS A 31 10.62 -7.41 -8.49
CA LYS A 31 11.06 -6.24 -9.29
C LYS A 31 10.06 -5.09 -9.16
N HIS A 32 8.76 -5.39 -9.26
CA HIS A 32 7.72 -4.39 -9.03
C HIS A 32 7.72 -3.89 -7.59
N ALA A 33 8.03 -4.77 -6.63
CA ALA A 33 8.14 -4.39 -5.22
C ALA A 33 9.16 -3.29 -4.96
N ARG A 34 10.35 -3.44 -5.54
CA ARG A 34 11.40 -2.43 -5.46
C ARG A 34 10.98 -1.10 -6.09
N LYS A 35 10.22 -1.14 -7.18
CA LYS A 35 9.79 0.06 -7.89
C LYS A 35 8.70 0.83 -7.16
N TYR A 36 7.66 0.17 -6.64
CA TYR A 36 6.69 0.89 -5.80
C TYR A 36 7.35 1.36 -4.49
N GLY A 37 8.32 0.62 -3.95
CA GLY A 37 9.09 1.04 -2.78
C GLY A 37 9.83 2.35 -3.01
N ALA A 38 10.54 2.48 -4.13
CA ALA A 38 11.22 3.73 -4.50
C ALA A 38 10.23 4.89 -4.72
N ALA A 39 9.08 4.63 -5.34
CA ALA A 39 8.03 5.66 -5.50
C ALA A 39 7.44 6.09 -4.14
N LEU A 40 7.22 5.14 -3.24
CA LEU A 40 6.76 5.42 -1.88
C LEU A 40 7.78 6.24 -1.10
N GLU A 41 9.06 5.85 -1.10
CA GLU A 41 10.13 6.59 -0.42
C GLU A 41 10.18 8.05 -0.90
N ALA A 42 10.07 8.26 -2.21
CA ALA A 42 10.03 9.59 -2.80
C ALA A 42 8.75 10.39 -2.47
N LEU A 43 7.60 9.73 -2.25
CA LEU A 43 6.40 10.39 -1.72
C LEU A 43 6.62 10.79 -0.25
N LEU A 44 7.04 9.85 0.59
CA LEU A 44 7.21 10.09 2.03
C LEU A 44 8.27 11.14 2.33
N SER A 45 9.29 11.29 1.47
CA SER A 45 10.28 12.35 1.57
C SER A 45 9.72 13.76 1.36
N GLN A 46 8.51 13.89 0.79
CA GLN A 46 7.79 15.17 0.67
C GLN A 46 6.98 15.51 1.93
N GLY A 47 7.10 14.73 3.00
CA GLY A 47 6.37 14.96 4.25
C GLY A 47 4.87 14.70 4.10
N ASP A 48 4.05 15.55 4.69
CA ASP A 48 2.59 15.39 4.67
C ASP A 48 2.00 15.54 3.28
N ALA A 49 2.58 16.38 2.42
CA ALA A 49 2.12 16.56 1.04
C ALA A 49 2.16 15.23 0.25
N GLY A 50 3.19 14.42 0.45
CA GLY A 50 3.28 13.11 -0.18
C GLY A 50 2.32 12.07 0.41
N ARG A 51 2.05 12.14 1.72
CA ARG A 51 1.05 11.29 2.39
C ARG A 51 -0.37 11.63 1.93
N GLU A 52 -0.68 12.92 1.82
CA GLU A 52 -1.93 13.41 1.24
C GLU A 52 -2.09 12.98 -0.21
N ALA A 53 -1.04 13.10 -1.03
CA ALA A 53 -1.08 12.61 -2.40
C ALA A 53 -1.35 11.10 -2.48
N LEU A 54 -0.75 10.30 -1.58
CA LEU A 54 -0.98 8.85 -1.52
C LEU A 54 -2.41 8.49 -1.08
N SER A 55 -3.07 9.34 -0.27
CA SER A 55 -4.40 9.07 0.30
C SER A 55 -5.49 8.88 -0.75
N VAL A 56 -5.33 9.44 -1.95
CA VAL A 56 -6.27 9.26 -3.07
C VAL A 56 -6.42 7.78 -3.46
N LEU A 57 -5.40 6.95 -3.19
CA LEU A 57 -5.43 5.52 -3.51
C LEU A 57 -6.27 4.69 -2.53
N LEU A 58 -6.75 5.26 -1.43
CA LEU A 58 -7.67 4.57 -0.52
C LEU A 58 -8.99 4.20 -1.21
N GLU A 59 -9.38 4.94 -2.23
CA GLU A 59 -10.57 4.70 -3.06
C GLU A 59 -10.27 3.90 -4.35
N HIS A 60 -9.03 3.43 -4.53
CA HIS A 60 -8.64 2.76 -5.76
C HIS A 60 -9.44 1.45 -6.00
N PRO A 61 -9.90 1.16 -7.23
CA PRO A 61 -10.78 0.03 -7.52
C PRO A 61 -10.14 -1.33 -7.23
N ARG A 62 -8.81 -1.43 -7.30
CA ARG A 62 -8.08 -2.67 -6.99
C ARG A 62 -7.67 -2.78 -5.51
N ALA A 63 -8.00 -3.92 -4.89
CA ALA A 63 -7.79 -4.20 -3.47
C ALA A 63 -6.33 -4.19 -3.02
N ASP A 64 -5.43 -4.69 -3.87
CA ASP A 64 -4.00 -4.66 -3.61
C ASP A 64 -3.45 -3.24 -3.50
N VAL A 65 -3.88 -2.34 -4.41
CA VAL A 65 -3.47 -0.94 -4.40
C VAL A 65 -4.00 -0.18 -3.18
N ARG A 66 -5.33 -0.23 -2.93
CA ARG A 66 -5.92 0.45 -1.76
C ARG A 66 -5.38 -0.11 -0.44
N GLY A 67 -5.20 -1.43 -0.35
CA GLY A 67 -4.65 -2.08 0.84
C GLY A 67 -3.20 -1.69 1.10
N MET A 68 -2.35 -1.65 0.07
CA MET A 68 -0.97 -1.22 0.23
C MET A 68 -0.89 0.26 0.64
N ALA A 69 -1.67 1.15 0.02
CA ALA A 69 -1.73 2.56 0.41
C ALA A 69 -2.19 2.74 1.87
N ALA A 70 -3.28 2.09 2.26
CA ALA A 70 -3.79 2.12 3.63
C ALA A 70 -2.76 1.64 4.66
N SER A 71 -1.98 0.61 4.31
CA SER A 71 -0.92 0.08 5.18
C SER A 71 0.13 1.15 5.54
N PHE A 72 0.55 1.96 4.56
CA PHE A 72 1.50 3.05 4.79
C PHE A 72 0.87 4.30 5.42
N LEU A 73 -0.45 4.47 5.28
CA LEU A 73 -1.17 5.62 5.83
C LEU A 73 -1.75 5.37 7.22
N LEU A 74 -1.58 4.16 7.80
CA LEU A 74 -2.11 3.77 9.11
C LEU A 74 -1.78 4.74 10.25
N ARG A 75 -0.61 5.39 10.25
CA ARG A 75 -0.27 6.40 11.28
C ARG A 75 -0.76 7.81 10.97
N TYR A 76 -0.99 8.09 9.69
CA TYR A 76 -1.31 9.42 9.21
C TYR A 76 -2.84 9.65 9.14
N ARG A 77 -3.56 8.67 8.58
CA ARG A 77 -5.02 8.63 8.44
C ARG A 77 -5.55 7.33 9.03
N THR A 78 -5.41 7.19 10.34
CA THR A 78 -5.64 5.93 11.07
C THR A 78 -7.01 5.32 10.82
N GLU A 79 -8.08 6.08 11.03
CA GLU A 79 -9.45 5.55 10.95
C GLU A 79 -9.83 5.17 9.51
N GLU A 80 -9.52 6.03 8.54
CA GLU A 80 -9.76 5.76 7.12
C GLU A 80 -8.96 4.55 6.62
N SER A 81 -7.67 4.47 6.98
CA SER A 81 -6.80 3.38 6.57
C SER A 81 -7.21 2.05 7.19
N LYS A 82 -7.58 2.04 8.47
CA LYS A 82 -8.12 0.84 9.13
C LYS A 82 -9.41 0.37 8.46
N ALA A 83 -10.36 1.27 8.22
CA ALA A 83 -11.62 0.92 7.58
C ALA A 83 -11.40 0.28 6.20
N VAL A 84 -10.45 0.80 5.40
CA VAL A 84 -10.07 0.20 4.12
C VAL A 84 -9.48 -1.21 4.30
N LEU A 85 -8.56 -1.39 5.25
CA LEU A 85 -7.95 -2.70 5.51
C LEU A 85 -8.97 -3.73 6.03
N GLU A 86 -9.90 -3.31 6.89
CA GLU A 86 -10.97 -4.15 7.42
C GLU A 86 -11.93 -4.58 6.30
N ALA A 87 -12.32 -3.66 5.42
CA ALA A 87 -13.13 -3.97 4.24
C ALA A 87 -12.43 -4.99 3.33
N ILE A 88 -11.14 -4.79 3.04
CA ILE A 88 -10.35 -5.72 2.22
C ILE A 88 -10.22 -7.09 2.91
N ALA A 89 -10.01 -7.12 4.23
CA ALA A 89 -9.94 -8.36 4.98
C ALA A 89 -11.24 -9.19 4.89
N ALA A 90 -12.40 -8.51 4.80
CA ALA A 90 -13.69 -9.16 4.64
C ALA A 90 -13.96 -9.68 3.21
N GLU A 91 -13.33 -9.11 2.18
CA GLU A 91 -13.52 -9.52 0.77
C GLU A 91 -12.85 -10.86 0.42
N GLY A 92 -11.84 -11.28 1.18
CA GLY A 92 -11.07 -12.52 0.94
C GLY A 92 -10.00 -12.41 -0.17
N GLY A 93 -9.31 -13.52 -0.43
CA GLY A 93 -8.23 -13.60 -1.42
C GLY A 93 -6.87 -13.07 -0.92
N LEU A 94 -5.93 -12.89 -1.85
CA LEU A 94 -4.54 -12.53 -1.52
C LEU A 94 -4.41 -11.16 -0.83
N ALA A 95 -5.20 -10.18 -1.25
CA ALA A 95 -5.20 -8.85 -0.64
C ALA A 95 -5.72 -8.89 0.81
N ALA A 96 -6.75 -9.71 1.09
CA ALA A 96 -7.28 -9.90 2.43
C ALA A 96 -6.24 -10.45 3.41
N ILE A 97 -5.44 -11.45 2.98
CA ILE A 97 -4.36 -12.01 3.81
C ILE A 97 -3.37 -10.91 4.24
N GLY A 98 -2.97 -10.05 3.28
CA GLY A 98 -2.10 -8.91 3.56
C GLY A 98 -2.75 -7.92 4.55
N ALA A 99 -4.01 -7.56 4.31
CA ALA A 99 -4.74 -6.61 5.15
C ALA A 99 -4.91 -7.12 6.59
N THR A 100 -5.29 -8.40 6.77
CA THR A 100 -5.40 -9.02 8.10
C THR A 100 -4.07 -8.99 8.85
N LEU A 101 -2.97 -9.35 8.19
CA LEU A 101 -1.65 -9.34 8.82
C LEU A 101 -1.21 -7.92 9.22
N ASN A 102 -1.55 -6.91 8.40
CA ASN A 102 -1.23 -5.52 8.70
C ASN A 102 -2.04 -5.00 9.89
N LEU A 103 -3.34 -5.31 9.96
CA LEU A 103 -4.19 -5.00 11.11
C LEU A 103 -3.72 -5.69 12.39
N GLN A 104 -3.29 -6.95 12.31
CA GLN A 104 -2.72 -7.68 13.46
C GLN A 104 -1.45 -7.00 13.98
N ARG A 105 -0.48 -6.74 13.11
CA ARG A 105 0.77 -6.04 13.48
C ARG A 105 0.51 -4.64 14.02
N TRP A 106 -0.48 -3.95 13.47
CA TRP A 106 -0.93 -2.66 13.99
C TRP A 106 -1.47 -2.78 15.42
N ALA A 107 -2.37 -3.74 15.67
CA ALA A 107 -2.93 -3.99 16.99
C ALA A 107 -1.88 -4.42 18.03
N GLU A 108 -0.87 -5.17 17.61
CA GLU A 108 0.27 -5.60 18.44
C GLU A 108 1.28 -4.47 18.70
N GLY A 109 1.15 -3.31 18.03
CA GLY A 109 2.12 -2.22 18.11
C GLY A 109 3.46 -2.52 17.42
N THR A 110 3.53 -3.59 16.62
CA THR A 110 4.74 -4.03 15.90
C THR A 110 4.84 -3.44 14.49
N TRP A 111 3.92 -2.55 14.13
CA TRP A 111 3.88 -1.91 12.81
C TRP A 111 4.94 -0.82 12.63
N SER A 112 5.95 -1.08 11.78
CA SER A 112 7.09 -0.18 11.52
C SER A 112 7.32 0.09 10.03
N LEU A 113 6.27 0.38 9.26
CA LEU A 113 6.40 0.68 7.83
C LEU A 113 6.68 2.16 7.51
N ASP A 114 6.56 3.06 8.48
CA ASP A 114 7.02 4.44 8.28
C ASP A 114 8.55 4.50 8.32
N PRO A 115 9.21 5.20 7.39
CA PRO A 115 10.63 5.54 7.55
C PRO A 115 10.76 6.39 8.81
N GLY A 116 11.56 5.88 9.76
CA GLY A 116 11.90 6.59 11.00
C GLY A 116 12.83 7.77 10.76
#